data_AF-A0AAE0GE85-F1
#
_entry.id   AF-A0AAE0GE85-F1
#
_cell.length_a   1.000
_cell.length_b   1.000
_cell.length_c   1.000
_cell.angle_alpha   90.00
_cell.angle_beta   90.00
_cell.angle_gamma   90.00
#
_symmetry.space_group_name_H-M   'P 1'
#
loop_
_entity.id
_entity.type
_entity.pdbx_description
1 polymer ?
#
loop_
_entity_poly.entity_id
_entity_poly.type
_entity_poly.pdbx_seq_one_letter_code
_entity_poly.pdbx_strand_id
1 'polypeptide(L)'
;MVASTEDVGMEAVCSMGLMFSEGDLYKQLSHFVRQLDLEAAVHRMATTEEKEAEILERCAPWRLQLKQGLQAAEKICNSSAYKWVRLDSFFSM
;
A
#
# COMPACT_ATOMS: atom_id res chain seq x y z
N MET A 1 -3.67 50.22 29.31
CA MET A 1 -3.97 48.77 29.36
C MET A 1 -3.74 48.23 27.98
N VAL A 2 -2.52 47.74 27.72
CA VAL A 2 -2.15 47.15 26.43
C VAL A 2 -2.32 45.65 26.61
N ALA A 3 -3.27 45.06 25.90
CA ALA A 3 -3.47 43.61 25.91
C ALA A 3 -2.27 42.95 25.22
N SER A 4 -1.61 42.06 25.94
CA SER A 4 -0.42 41.32 25.51
C SER A 4 -0.71 40.50 24.25
N THR A 5 0.07 40.74 23.20
CA THR A 5 0.05 40.01 21.92
C THR A 5 0.82 38.69 21.99
N GLU A 6 0.67 37.92 23.07
CA GLU A 6 1.42 36.66 23.25
C GLU A 6 0.54 35.39 23.26
N ASP A 7 -0.79 35.53 23.17
CA ASP A 7 -1.71 34.37 23.25
C ASP A 7 -2.31 33.90 21.91
N VAL A 8 -1.72 34.30 20.77
CA VAL A 8 -2.16 33.79 19.44
C VAL A 8 -1.25 32.67 18.93
N GLY A 9 -0.21 32.29 19.70
CA GLY A 9 0.87 31.44 19.21
C GLY A 9 0.77 29.94 19.47
N MET A 10 -0.23 29.45 20.23
CA MET A 10 -0.07 28.13 20.88
C MET A 10 -1.25 27.15 20.79
N GLU A 11 -2.35 27.50 20.11
CA GLU A 11 -3.48 26.57 19.90
C GLU A 11 -3.62 26.05 18.45
N ALA A 12 -2.89 26.62 17.48
CA ALA A 12 -2.95 26.17 16.08
C ALA A 12 -2.05 24.96 15.75
N VAL A 13 -1.37 24.38 16.75
CA VAL A 13 -0.41 23.28 16.54
C VAL A 13 -1.07 21.89 16.72
N CYS A 14 -2.30 21.83 17.26
CA CYS A 14 -2.96 20.57 17.62
C CYS A 14 -4.13 20.13 16.71
N SER A 15 -4.08 20.40 15.41
CA SER A 15 -4.94 19.69 14.45
C SER A 15 -4.43 19.67 13.01
N MET A 16 -3.12 19.56 12.79
CA MET A 16 -2.63 19.10 11.48
C MET A 16 -2.87 17.59 11.40
N GLY A 17 -4.13 17.20 11.17
CA GLY A 17 -4.44 15.85 10.72
C GLY A 17 -3.52 15.54 9.55
N LEU A 18 -2.76 14.45 9.65
CA LEU A 18 -1.97 13.95 8.53
C LEU A 18 -2.88 13.98 7.30
N MET A 19 -2.53 14.74 6.26
CA MET A 19 -3.35 14.83 5.04
C MET A 19 -3.62 13.44 4.42
N PHE A 20 -2.78 12.46 4.76
CA PHE A 20 -2.94 11.05 4.43
C PHE A 20 -2.73 10.20 5.68
N SER A 21 -3.69 9.33 5.99
CA SER A 21 -3.53 8.36 7.07
C SER A 21 -2.54 7.26 6.66
N GLU A 22 -1.97 6.56 7.64
CA GLU A 22 -1.20 5.33 7.36
C GLU A 22 -2.08 4.28 6.66
N GLY A 23 -3.39 4.27 6.93
CA GLY A 23 -4.35 3.45 6.20
C GLY A 23 -4.44 3.79 4.71
N ASP A 24 -4.33 5.07 4.34
CA ASP A 24 -4.32 5.50 2.93
C ASP A 24 -3.02 5.10 2.23
N LEU A 25 -1.89 5.21 2.94
CA LEU A 25 -0.61 4.69 2.46
C LEU A 25 -0.67 3.18 2.22
N TYR A 26 -1.24 2.42 3.16
CA TYR A 26 -1.41 0.97 3.02
C TYR A 26 -2.31 0.59 1.84
N LYS A 27 -3.44 1.31 1.64
CA LYS A 27 -4.32 1.11 0.48
C LYS A 27 -3.56 1.34 -0.83
N GLN A 28 -2.76 2.39 -0.90
CA GLN A 28 -2.00 2.74 -2.09
C GLN A 28 -0.90 1.70 -2.38
N LEU A 29 -0.17 1.25 -1.36
CA LEU A 29 0.81 0.17 -1.50
C LEU A 29 0.18 -1.14 -1.94
N SER A 30 -0.97 -1.50 -1.35
CA SER A 30 -1.76 -2.68 -1.73
C SER A 30 -2.27 -2.58 -3.17
N HIS A 31 -2.59 -1.37 -3.64
CA HIS A 31 -2.93 -1.13 -5.03
C HIS A 31 -1.74 -1.37 -5.96
N PHE A 32 -0.56 -0.84 -5.64
CA PHE A 32 0.66 -1.08 -6.43
C PHE A 32 1.06 -2.55 -6.48
N VAL A 33 1.00 -3.26 -5.36
CA VAL A 33 1.24 -4.71 -5.30
C VAL A 33 0.34 -5.45 -6.28
N ARG A 34 -0.98 -5.16 -6.28
CA ARG A 34 -1.95 -5.79 -7.19
C ARG A 34 -1.69 -5.51 -8.67
N GLN A 35 -1.12 -4.35 -9.00
CA GLN A 35 -0.80 -3.98 -10.38
C GLN A 35 0.49 -4.63 -10.89
N LEU A 36 1.46 -4.85 -10.00
CA LEU A 36 2.77 -5.41 -10.32
C LEU A 36 2.78 -6.93 -10.30
N ASP A 37 1.79 -7.54 -9.64
CA ASP A 37 1.61 -8.99 -9.60
C ASP A 37 1.04 -9.54 -10.91
N LEU A 38 1.97 -9.84 -11.83
CA LEU A 38 1.67 -10.43 -13.13
C LEU A 38 0.98 -11.79 -13.01
N GLU A 39 1.41 -12.64 -12.08
CA GLU A 39 0.86 -14.00 -11.94
C GLU A 39 -0.59 -13.96 -11.47
N ALA A 40 -0.90 -13.14 -10.47
CA ALA A 40 -2.27 -12.94 -10.04
C ALA A 40 -3.13 -12.24 -11.10
N ALA A 41 -2.55 -11.35 -11.92
CA ALA A 41 -3.26 -10.72 -13.03
C ALA A 41 -3.60 -11.74 -14.13
N VAL A 42 -2.64 -12.59 -14.51
CA VAL A 42 -2.82 -13.66 -15.50
C VAL A 42 -3.89 -14.64 -15.05
N HIS A 43 -3.84 -15.12 -13.80
CA HIS A 43 -4.83 -16.04 -13.26
C HIS A 43 -6.26 -15.45 -13.24
N ARG A 44 -6.41 -14.12 -13.12
CA ARG A 44 -7.73 -13.46 -13.19
C ARG A 44 -8.25 -13.30 -14.62
N MET A 45 -7.36 -13.24 -15.61
CA MET A 45 -7.70 -12.93 -17.00
C MET A 45 -7.77 -14.19 -17.89
N ALA A 46 -6.93 -15.18 -17.60
CA ALA A 46 -6.84 -16.40 -18.36
C ALA A 46 -7.96 -17.36 -17.93
N THR A 47 -8.82 -17.69 -18.89
CA THR A 47 -9.86 -18.73 -18.73
C THR A 47 -9.38 -20.11 -19.14
N THR A 48 -8.22 -20.18 -19.80
CA THR A 48 -7.61 -21.39 -20.37
C THR A 48 -6.09 -21.30 -20.27
N GLU A 49 -5.41 -22.45 -20.25
CA GLU A 49 -3.94 -22.53 -20.22
C GLU A 49 -3.29 -21.84 -21.45
N GLU A 50 -3.91 -21.95 -22.62
CA GLU A 50 -3.44 -21.29 -23.85
C GLU A 50 -3.42 -19.76 -23.72
N LYS A 51 -4.43 -19.17 -23.09
CA LYS A 51 -4.47 -17.71 -22.85
C LYS A 51 -3.44 -17.29 -21.80
N GLU A 52 -3.21 -18.11 -20.80
CA GLU A 52 -2.16 -17.86 -19.81
C GLU A 52 -0.78 -17.81 -20.48
N ALA A 53 -0.47 -18.78 -21.34
CA ALA A 53 0.77 -18.81 -22.11
C ALA A 53 0.93 -17.56 -23.00
N GLU A 54 -0.12 -17.16 -23.73
CA GLU A 54 -0.10 -15.97 -24.58
C GLU A 54 0.19 -14.68 -23.78
N ILE A 55 -0.47 -14.50 -22.64
CA ILE A 55 -0.27 -13.30 -21.80
C ILE A 55 1.14 -13.30 -21.22
N LEU A 56 1.64 -14.46 -20.75
CA LEU A 56 2.99 -14.58 -20.22
C LEU A 56 4.07 -14.32 -21.27
N GLU A 57 3.88 -14.77 -22.50
CA GLU A 57 4.78 -14.49 -23.62
C GLU A 57 4.81 -12.99 -23.93
N ARG A 58 3.64 -12.35 -24.03
CA ARG A 58 3.52 -10.90 -24.24
C ARG A 58 4.16 -10.09 -23.13
N CYS A 59 4.06 -10.56 -21.89
CA CYS A 59 4.62 -9.89 -20.72
C CYS A 59 6.09 -10.25 -20.44
N ALA A 60 6.69 -11.17 -21.20
CA ALA A 60 8.06 -11.61 -21.00
C ALA A 60 9.09 -10.47 -20.93
N PRO A 61 9.02 -9.40 -21.75
CA PRO A 61 10.00 -8.30 -21.71
C PRO A 61 10.00 -7.51 -20.38
N TRP A 62 8.88 -7.50 -19.66
CA TRP A 62 8.71 -6.75 -18.41
C TRP A 62 8.71 -7.62 -17.16
N ARG A 63 8.78 -8.95 -17.31
CA ARG A 63 8.63 -9.90 -16.20
C ARG A 63 9.62 -9.62 -15.07
N LEU A 64 10.86 -9.30 -15.41
CA LEU A 64 11.89 -8.99 -14.42
C LEU A 64 11.58 -7.70 -13.66
N GLN A 65 11.23 -6.63 -14.38
CA GLN A 65 10.94 -5.32 -13.81
C GLN A 65 9.68 -5.34 -12.95
N LEU A 66 8.63 -6.05 -13.40
CA LEU A 66 7.41 -6.26 -12.63
C LEU A 66 7.70 -7.01 -11.34
N LYS A 67 8.50 -8.08 -11.40
CA LYS A 67 8.92 -8.83 -10.21
C LYS A 67 9.74 -7.99 -9.23
N GLN A 68 10.68 -7.19 -9.72
CA GLN A 68 11.48 -6.28 -8.88
C GLN A 68 10.61 -5.21 -8.22
N GLY A 69 9.69 -4.61 -8.98
CA GLY A 69 8.72 -3.63 -8.48
C GLY A 69 7.81 -4.24 -7.41
N LEU A 70 7.30 -5.45 -7.66
CA LEU A 70 6.46 -6.19 -6.72
C LEU A 70 7.21 -6.41 -5.40
N GLN A 71 8.44 -6.92 -5.45
CA GLN A 71 9.27 -7.15 -4.26
C GLN A 71 9.54 -5.85 -3.48
N ALA A 72 9.78 -4.74 -4.18
CA ALA A 72 9.97 -3.44 -3.54
C ALA A 72 8.69 -2.97 -2.83
N ALA A 73 7.54 -3.06 -3.50
CA ALA A 73 6.25 -2.68 -2.93
C ALA A 73 5.87 -3.57 -1.74
N GLU A 74 6.08 -4.88 -1.84
CA GLU A 74 5.84 -5.83 -0.76
C GLU A 74 6.72 -5.58 0.46
N LYS A 75 8.00 -5.24 0.27
CA LYS A 75 8.90 -4.89 1.36
C LYS A 75 8.37 -3.73 2.19
N ILE A 76 7.88 -2.67 1.53
CA ILE A 76 7.31 -1.49 2.20
C ILE A 76 5.96 -1.85 2.84
N CYS A 77 5.12 -2.62 2.14
CA CYS A 77 3.84 -3.08 2.66
C CYS A 77 3.99 -3.96 3.92
N ASN A 78 5.02 -4.80 3.97
CA ASN A 78 5.35 -5.66 5.11
C ASN A 78 5.79 -4.88 6.36
N SER A 79 6.24 -3.63 6.22
CA SER A 79 6.54 -2.78 7.37
C SER A 79 5.34 -1.98 7.89
N SER A 80 4.20 -2.00 7.20
CA SER A 80 3.00 -1.28 7.66
C SER A 80 2.30 -2.04 8.79
N ALA A 81 1.86 -1.31 9.82
CA ALA A 81 1.12 -1.87 10.94
C ALA A 81 -0.24 -2.46 10.50
N TYR A 82 -0.80 -1.96 9.39
CA TYR A 82 -2.10 -2.39 8.87
C TYR A 82 -2.07 -3.74 8.16
N LYS A 83 -0.90 -4.24 7.76
CA LYS A 83 -0.79 -5.56 7.12
C LYS A 83 -0.94 -6.70 8.14
N TRP A 84 -0.42 -6.50 9.34
CA TRP A 84 -0.31 -7.56 10.34
C TRP A 84 -1.39 -7.39 11.41
N VAL A 85 -2.38 -8.26 11.38
CA VAL A 85 -3.36 -8.36 12.47
C VAL A 85 -2.78 -9.27 13.55
N ARG A 86 -2.49 -8.70 14.72
CA ARG A 86 -2.09 -9.44 15.92
C ARG A 86 -3.27 -10.20 16.50
N LEU A 87 -3.50 -11.44 16.04
CA LEU A 87 -4.63 -12.27 16.47
C LEU A 87 -4.66 -12.51 17.99
N ASP A 88 -3.50 -12.55 18.63
CA ASP A 88 -3.33 -12.65 20.09
C ASP A 88 -4.04 -11.51 20.85
N SER A 89 -4.13 -10.32 20.27
CA SER A 89 -4.84 -9.18 20.87
C SER A 89 -6.37 -9.25 20.78
N PHE A 90 -6.93 -10.14 19.95
CA PHE A 90 -8.38 -10.30 19.80
C PHE A 90 -8.98 -11.40 20.68
N PHE A 91 -8.20 -12.42 21.03
CA PHE A 91 -8.67 -13.57 21.81
C PHE A 91 -8.30 -13.48 23.30
N SER A 92 -7.73 -12.37 23.74
CA SER A 92 -7.35 -12.12 25.14
C SER A 92 -8.46 -11.47 26.00
N MET A 93 -9.72 -11.59 25.59
CA MET A 93 -10.89 -11.20 26.40
C MET A 93 -11.46 -12.38 27.17
#